data_AF-A0A833RJJ9-F1
#
_entry.id   AF-A0A833RJJ9-F1
#
_cell.length_a   1.000
_cell.length_b   1.000
_cell.length_c   1.000
_cell.angle_alpha   90.00
_cell.angle_beta   90.00
_cell.angle_gamma   90.00
#
_symmetry.space_group_name_H-M   'P 1'
#
loop_
_entity.id
_entity.type
_entity.pdbx_description
1 polymer ?
#
loop_
_entity_poly.entity_id
_entity_poly.type
_entity_poly.pdbx_seq_one_letter_code
_entity_poly.pdbx_strand_id
1 'polypeptide(L)'
;MDKASLETLILELHDIEAVKFGSFTLKSGIVSPIYIDLRLIVSYPSLLIRISDLLSQLAAPLSFSLVRNFLDANRSVAVPKPAAEVAVKASARVRVPYGERAKVSKNPAGKRLFEVMEAKQTNLCVAADVATAKELLEIADKVGPEICLLKTHVDILSDFTPEFGSQLRQIADKHNFLIFEDRKFADIGNTVTMQYEGGIFRILDWADITNAHIISGPGIVDGLKLKGLSKGRGLLLLAEMSSKGNLAQGDYTEAAVKIAEQHSDFVIGFISVNPASWKWGPSDPSFIHATPGVQMVSGGDSLGQQYNTPYSVINDRGSDIIIVGRGIIKASNPAETAREYRVQGWEAYKASCS
;
A
#
# COMPACT_ATOMS: atom_id res chain seq x y z
N MET A 1 21.20 22.63 -36.63
CA MET A 1 22.00 21.39 -36.51
C MET A 1 22.39 20.95 -37.90
N ASP A 2 23.67 20.71 -38.14
CA ASP A 2 24.14 20.21 -39.43
C ASP A 2 23.81 18.71 -39.59
N LYS A 3 23.83 18.23 -40.84
CA LYS A 3 23.39 16.87 -41.20
C LYS A 3 24.27 15.78 -40.60
N ALA A 4 25.57 16.04 -40.44
CA ALA A 4 26.52 15.07 -39.91
C ALA A 4 26.30 14.84 -38.40
N SER A 5 26.09 15.92 -37.65
CA SER A 5 25.76 15.86 -36.22
C SER A 5 24.47 15.08 -35.95
N LEU A 6 23.46 15.23 -36.80
CA LEU A 6 22.20 14.47 -36.69
C LEU A 6 22.38 12.99 -37.03
N GLU A 7 23.16 12.68 -38.08
CA GLU A 7 23.46 11.30 -38.46
C GLU A 7 24.23 10.56 -37.36
N THR A 8 25.25 11.21 -36.77
CA THR A 8 25.96 10.65 -35.61
C THR A 8 25.03 10.37 -34.44
N LEU A 9 24.13 11.30 -34.09
CA LEU A 9 23.19 11.10 -33.00
C LEU A 9 22.24 9.92 -33.26
N ILE A 10 21.74 9.77 -34.49
CA ILE A 10 20.84 8.66 -34.84
C ILE A 10 21.56 7.32 -34.72
N LEU A 11 22.82 7.24 -35.16
CA LEU A 11 23.64 6.04 -35.04
C LEU A 11 23.91 5.70 -33.56
N GLU A 12 24.30 6.69 -32.74
CA GLU A 12 24.50 6.50 -31.30
C GLU A 12 23.22 6.02 -30.60
N LEU A 13 22.05 6.56 -30.97
CA LEU A 13 20.75 6.13 -30.44
C LEU A 13 20.36 4.72 -30.91
N HIS A 14 20.72 4.34 -32.12
CA HIS A 14 20.50 2.99 -32.63
C HIS A 14 21.39 1.96 -31.92
N ASP A 15 22.67 2.29 -31.70
CA ASP A 15 23.65 1.41 -31.05
C ASP A 15 23.26 1.06 -29.60
N ILE A 16 22.64 2.00 -28.89
CA ILE A 16 22.12 1.76 -27.54
C ILE A 16 20.70 1.20 -27.52
N GLU A 17 20.18 0.78 -28.68
CA GLU A 17 18.83 0.25 -28.83
C GLU A 17 17.70 1.24 -28.45
N ALA A 18 18.02 2.54 -28.32
CA ALA A 18 17.02 3.59 -28.08
C ALA A 18 16.21 3.89 -29.33
N VAL A 19 16.72 3.58 -30.53
CA VAL A 19 15.97 3.58 -31.79
C VAL A 19 16.10 2.20 -32.43
N LYS A 20 14.96 1.52 -32.60
CA LYS A 20 14.87 0.18 -33.19
C LYS A 20 14.05 0.21 -34.47
N PHE A 21 14.48 -0.54 -35.47
CA PHE A 21 13.73 -0.77 -36.71
C PHE A 21 13.15 -2.19 -36.70
N GLY A 22 11.88 -2.33 -37.07
CA GLY A 22 11.15 -3.60 -36.96
C GLY A 22 9.64 -3.39 -36.89
N SER A 23 8.86 -4.45 -36.74
CA SER A 23 7.40 -4.35 -36.63
C SER A 23 6.97 -4.31 -35.16
N PHE A 24 6.52 -3.15 -34.68
CA PHE A 24 6.13 -2.95 -33.29
C PHE A 24 4.66 -2.55 -33.17
N THR A 25 3.87 -3.30 -32.40
CA THR A 25 2.49 -2.94 -32.10
C THR A 25 2.46 -1.97 -30.92
N LEU A 26 2.05 -0.73 -31.16
CA LEU A 26 1.89 0.31 -30.14
C LEU A 26 0.68 0.02 -29.24
N LYS A 27 0.60 0.67 -28.07
CA LYS A 27 -0.55 0.57 -27.17
C LYS A 27 -1.88 0.98 -27.82
N SER A 28 -1.84 1.77 -28.90
CA SER A 28 -3.00 2.14 -29.71
C SER A 28 -3.45 1.04 -30.68
N GLY A 29 -2.73 -0.08 -30.77
CA GLY A 29 -2.96 -1.15 -31.76
C GLY A 29 -2.34 -0.88 -33.14
N ILE A 30 -1.76 0.31 -33.35
CA ILE A 30 -1.07 0.66 -34.60
C ILE A 30 0.27 -0.06 -34.68
N VAL A 31 0.58 -0.64 -35.84
CA VAL A 31 1.89 -1.21 -36.13
C VAL A 31 2.82 -0.11 -36.64
N SER A 32 3.97 0.05 -35.98
CA SER A 32 5.01 1.02 -36.34
C SER A 32 6.27 0.30 -36.83
N PRO A 33 6.91 0.77 -37.91
CA PRO A 33 8.19 0.23 -38.40
C PRO A 33 9.39 0.64 -37.52
N ILE A 34 9.17 1.53 -36.55
CA ILE A 34 10.18 2.11 -35.67
C ILE A 34 9.66 2.10 -34.23
N TYR A 35 10.53 1.73 -33.29
CA TYR A 35 10.28 1.86 -31.86
C TYR A 35 11.37 2.70 -31.23
N ILE A 36 10.97 3.69 -30.43
CA ILE A 36 11.90 4.63 -29.79
C ILE A 36 11.73 4.53 -28.27
N ASP A 37 12.80 4.18 -27.57
CA ASP A 37 12.87 4.13 -26.11
C ASP A 37 14.01 5.01 -25.58
N LEU A 38 13.71 6.31 -25.44
CA LEU A 38 14.69 7.30 -24.97
C LEU A 38 15.07 7.12 -23.50
N ARG A 39 14.40 6.24 -22.73
CA ARG A 39 14.76 5.98 -21.33
C ARG A 39 16.14 5.35 -21.21
N LEU A 40 16.59 4.65 -22.24
CA LEU A 40 17.91 4.01 -22.27
C LEU A 40 19.06 5.03 -22.21
N ILE A 41 18.83 6.27 -22.68
CA ILE A 41 19.84 7.33 -22.76
C ILE A 41 20.39 7.70 -21.37
N VAL A 42 19.61 7.56 -20.30
CA VAL A 42 20.06 7.89 -18.93
C VAL A 42 21.22 7.01 -18.46
N SER A 43 21.38 5.83 -19.06
CA SER A 43 22.49 4.91 -18.80
C SER A 43 23.76 5.23 -19.60
N TYR A 44 23.71 6.24 -20.49
CA TYR A 44 24.84 6.65 -21.36
C TYR A 44 25.12 8.15 -21.19
N PRO A 45 25.84 8.56 -20.14
CA PRO A 45 26.03 9.97 -19.77
C PRO A 45 26.60 10.85 -20.88
N SER A 46 27.54 10.34 -21.68
CA SER A 46 28.15 11.10 -22.79
C SER A 46 27.12 11.42 -23.89
N LEU A 47 26.23 10.47 -24.20
CA LEU A 47 25.16 10.66 -25.17
C LEU A 47 24.11 11.64 -24.63
N LEU A 48 23.77 11.54 -23.34
CA LEU A 48 22.85 12.45 -22.67
C LEU A 48 23.35 13.90 -22.70
N ILE A 49 24.63 14.13 -22.41
CA ILE A 49 25.27 15.46 -22.48
C ILE A 49 25.20 16.01 -23.91
N ARG A 50 25.57 15.19 -24.91
CA ARG A 50 25.50 15.59 -26.34
C ARG A 50 24.07 15.97 -26.74
N ILE A 51 23.07 15.20 -26.33
CA ILE A 51 21.66 15.50 -26.61
C ILE A 51 21.24 16.81 -25.94
N SER A 52 21.65 17.05 -24.70
CA SER A 52 21.38 18.31 -23.98
C SER A 52 21.97 19.52 -24.70
N ASP A 53 23.20 19.41 -25.21
CA ASP A 53 23.85 20.49 -25.97
C ASP A 53 23.12 20.76 -27.29
N LEU A 54 22.73 19.71 -28.02
CA LEU A 54 21.97 19.83 -29.26
C LEU A 54 20.58 20.44 -29.04
N LEU A 55 19.88 20.03 -27.98
CA LEU A 55 18.61 20.63 -27.59
C LEU A 55 18.76 22.11 -27.22
N SER A 56 19.84 22.48 -26.53
CA SER A 56 20.14 23.87 -26.19
C SER A 56 20.38 24.73 -27.43
N GLN A 57 21.09 24.20 -28.43
CA GLN A 57 21.31 24.88 -29.71
C GLN A 57 20.01 25.02 -30.53
N LEU A 58 19.12 24.02 -30.46
CA LEU A 58 17.80 24.06 -31.11
C LEU A 58 16.84 25.02 -30.41
N ALA A 59 17.00 25.20 -29.10
CA ALA A 59 16.19 26.12 -28.30
C ALA A 59 16.67 27.57 -28.38
N ALA A 60 17.95 27.81 -28.68
CA ALA A 60 18.54 29.14 -28.76
C ALA A 60 17.80 30.17 -29.65
N PRO A 61 17.24 29.81 -30.83
CA PRO A 61 16.46 30.75 -31.65
C PRO A 61 14.96 30.79 -31.30
N LEU A 62 14.48 30.00 -30.34
CA LEU A 62 13.07 30.00 -29.96
C LEU A 62 12.77 31.23 -29.11
N SER A 63 11.99 32.17 -29.66
CA SER A 63 11.52 33.30 -28.88
C SER A 63 10.56 32.82 -27.79
N PHE A 64 10.60 33.49 -26.64
CA PHE A 64 9.70 33.22 -25.53
C PHE A 64 8.21 33.24 -25.95
N SER A 65 7.86 34.09 -26.92
CA SER A 65 6.53 34.15 -27.51
C SER A 65 6.19 32.90 -28.34
N LEU A 66 7.13 32.33 -29.10
CA LEU A 66 6.89 31.11 -29.87
C LEU A 66 6.69 29.91 -28.93
N VAL A 67 7.50 29.83 -27.87
CA VAL A 67 7.34 28.79 -26.83
C VAL A 67 6.00 28.95 -26.11
N ARG A 68 5.63 30.17 -25.71
CA ARG A 68 4.33 30.44 -25.07
C ARG A 68 3.16 30.11 -26.00
N ASN A 69 3.23 30.50 -27.27
CA ASN A 69 2.19 30.19 -28.26
C ASN A 69 2.08 28.68 -28.51
N PHE A 70 3.20 27.95 -28.54
CA PHE A 70 3.18 26.49 -28.63
C PHE A 70 2.57 25.86 -27.37
N LEU A 71 2.92 26.34 -26.18
CA LEU A 71 2.33 25.86 -24.92
C LEU A 71 0.83 26.17 -24.83
N ASP A 72 0.40 27.33 -25.33
CA ASP A 72 -1.01 27.72 -25.35
C ASP A 72 -1.79 26.96 -26.44
N ALA A 73 -1.18 26.68 -27.60
CA ALA A 73 -1.78 25.85 -28.66
C ALA A 73 -1.84 24.36 -28.29
N ASN A 74 -0.91 23.88 -27.46
CA ASN A 74 -0.90 22.49 -26.97
C ASN A 74 -1.56 22.35 -25.59
N ARG A 75 -2.02 23.44 -24.98
CA ARG A 75 -2.83 23.43 -23.75
C ARG A 75 -4.19 22.73 -23.94
N SER A 76 -4.62 22.56 -25.19
CA SER A 76 -5.80 21.79 -25.59
C SER A 76 -5.50 20.32 -25.92
N VAL A 77 -4.24 19.88 -25.89
CA VAL A 77 -3.97 18.44 -25.83
C VAL A 77 -4.37 17.99 -24.44
N ALA A 78 -5.46 17.24 -24.35
CA ALA A 78 -5.97 16.72 -23.10
C ALA A 78 -4.89 15.83 -22.44
N VAL A 79 -4.11 16.41 -21.53
CA VAL A 79 -3.65 15.66 -20.36
C VAL A 79 -4.93 15.09 -19.76
N PRO A 80 -5.05 13.78 -19.50
CA PRO A 80 -6.18 13.29 -18.76
C PRO A 80 -6.18 14.06 -17.45
N LYS A 81 -7.13 15.00 -17.31
CA LYS A 81 -7.56 15.47 -16.01
C LYS A 81 -7.77 14.20 -15.18
N PRO A 82 -7.32 14.12 -13.91
CA PRO A 82 -8.03 13.25 -12.98
C PRO A 82 -9.48 13.61 -13.21
N ALA A 83 -10.28 12.65 -13.67
CA ALA A 83 -11.67 12.89 -13.98
C ALA A 83 -12.21 13.72 -12.81
N ALA A 84 -12.72 14.94 -13.10
CA ALA A 84 -13.46 15.68 -12.09
C ALA A 84 -14.38 14.65 -11.48
N GLU A 85 -14.23 14.39 -10.18
CA GLU A 85 -14.89 13.30 -9.48
C GLU A 85 -16.33 13.30 -9.97
N VAL A 86 -16.61 12.37 -10.88
CA VAL A 86 -17.99 12.07 -11.17
C VAL A 86 -18.37 11.51 -9.83
N ALA A 87 -19.19 12.27 -9.10
CA ALA A 87 -19.97 11.72 -8.03
C ALA A 87 -20.77 10.60 -8.67
N VAL A 88 -20.13 9.43 -8.81
CA VAL A 88 -20.80 8.18 -9.00
C VAL A 88 -21.63 8.16 -7.73
N LYS A 89 -22.93 8.42 -7.88
CA LYS A 89 -23.89 7.97 -6.89
C LYS A 89 -23.65 6.47 -6.83
N ALA A 90 -22.75 6.07 -5.93
CA ALA A 90 -22.56 4.68 -5.59
C ALA A 90 -23.97 4.21 -5.26
N SER A 91 -24.49 3.28 -6.05
CA SER A 91 -25.61 2.51 -5.52
C SER A 91 -25.10 1.99 -4.19
N ALA A 92 -25.76 2.37 -3.10
CA ALA A 92 -25.33 2.04 -1.76
C ALA A 92 -25.31 0.51 -1.65
N ARG A 93 -24.15 -0.09 -1.95
CA ARG A 93 -23.92 -1.50 -1.71
C ARG A 93 -23.82 -1.61 -0.21
N VAL A 94 -24.90 -2.08 0.39
CA VAL A 94 -24.99 -2.32 1.83
C VAL A 94 -23.78 -3.18 2.24
N ARG A 95 -22.94 -2.65 3.12
CA ARG A 95 -21.75 -3.35 3.60
C ARG A 95 -22.17 -4.62 4.35
N VAL A 96 -21.59 -5.75 3.97
CA VAL A 96 -21.78 -7.01 4.70
C VAL A 96 -21.18 -6.88 6.11
N PRO A 97 -21.94 -7.12 7.19
CA PRO A 97 -21.43 -7.00 8.56
C PRO A 97 -20.24 -7.93 8.84
N TYR A 98 -19.33 -7.52 9.74
CA TYR A 98 -18.14 -8.30 10.10
C TYR A 98 -18.50 -9.71 10.59
N GLY A 99 -19.53 -9.86 11.42
CA GLY A 99 -20.01 -11.17 11.86
C GLY A 99 -20.42 -12.12 10.72
N GLU A 100 -20.99 -11.60 9.63
CA GLU A 100 -21.32 -12.41 8.44
C GLU A 100 -20.08 -12.71 7.60
N ARG A 101 -19.15 -11.75 7.50
CA ARG A 101 -17.87 -11.94 6.81
C ARG A 101 -16.98 -12.98 7.48
N ALA A 102 -17.03 -13.08 8.81
CA ALA A 102 -16.34 -14.12 9.57
C ALA A 102 -16.74 -15.54 9.12
N LYS A 103 -18.00 -15.75 8.71
CA LYS A 103 -18.52 -17.07 8.28
C LYS A 103 -17.98 -17.50 6.91
N VAL A 104 -17.60 -16.55 6.07
CA VAL A 104 -17.09 -16.81 4.71
C VAL A 104 -15.56 -16.71 4.62
N SER A 105 -14.88 -16.24 5.66
CA SER A 105 -13.42 -16.21 5.71
C SER A 105 -12.83 -17.62 5.74
N LYS A 106 -11.97 -17.92 4.77
CA LYS A 106 -11.27 -19.20 4.64
C LYS A 106 -10.08 -19.32 5.60
N ASN A 107 -9.39 -18.21 5.85
CA ASN A 107 -8.19 -18.18 6.67
C ASN A 107 -8.55 -18.03 8.17
N PRO A 108 -7.92 -18.80 9.09
CA PRO A 108 -8.17 -18.71 10.53
C PRO A 108 -7.91 -17.32 11.13
N ALA A 109 -6.81 -16.65 10.76
CA ALA A 109 -6.49 -15.31 11.26
C ALA A 109 -7.50 -14.26 10.75
N GLY A 110 -7.88 -14.33 9.47
CA GLY A 110 -8.91 -13.46 8.89
C GLY A 110 -10.27 -13.61 9.59
N LYS A 111 -10.69 -14.87 9.82
CA LYS A 111 -11.93 -15.17 10.56
C LYS A 111 -11.86 -14.62 11.98
N ARG A 112 -10.77 -14.91 12.69
CA ARG A 112 -10.56 -14.48 14.07
C ARG A 112 -10.58 -12.96 14.20
N LEU A 113 -10.01 -12.24 13.23
CA LEU A 113 -10.00 -10.78 13.23
C LEU A 113 -11.43 -10.22 13.14
N PHE A 114 -12.28 -10.72 12.24
CA PHE A 114 -13.69 -10.31 12.21
C PHE A 114 -14.44 -10.62 13.51
N GLU A 115 -14.21 -11.79 14.10
CA GLU A 115 -14.81 -12.17 15.39
C GLU A 115 -14.39 -11.23 16.52
N VAL A 116 -13.12 -10.83 16.57
CA VAL A 116 -12.63 -9.83 17.53
C VAL A 116 -13.29 -8.47 17.29
N MET A 117 -13.36 -8.03 16.04
CA MET A 117 -13.93 -6.74 15.67
C MET A 117 -15.40 -6.64 16.11
N GLU A 118 -16.19 -7.69 15.86
CA GLU A 118 -17.59 -7.77 16.25
C GLU A 118 -17.74 -7.84 17.78
N ALA A 119 -17.00 -8.75 18.44
CA ALA A 119 -17.13 -8.97 19.89
C ALA A 119 -16.73 -7.76 20.72
N LYS A 120 -15.72 -6.99 20.27
CA LYS A 120 -15.22 -5.81 20.98
C LYS A 120 -15.78 -4.50 20.43
N GLN A 121 -16.59 -4.54 19.37
CA GLN A 121 -17.08 -3.35 18.66
C GLN A 121 -15.94 -2.37 18.38
N THR A 122 -14.90 -2.89 17.73
CA THR A 122 -13.70 -2.14 17.38
C THR A 122 -13.19 -2.55 16.02
N ASN A 123 -12.88 -1.55 15.21
CA ASN A 123 -12.16 -1.68 13.96
C ASN A 123 -10.87 -0.84 13.98
N LEU A 124 -10.34 -0.61 15.19
CA LEU A 124 -9.12 0.14 15.41
C LEU A 124 -7.91 -0.80 15.45
N CYS A 125 -6.92 -0.48 14.61
CA CYS A 125 -5.57 -0.97 14.74
C CYS A 125 -4.64 0.14 15.26
N VAL A 126 -3.89 -0.14 16.32
CA VAL A 126 -2.85 0.78 16.82
C VAL A 126 -1.49 0.40 16.24
N ALA A 127 -0.82 1.37 15.62
CA ALA A 127 0.56 1.28 15.17
C ALA A 127 1.51 1.71 16.30
N ALA A 128 2.10 0.72 16.99
CA ALA A 128 2.98 0.94 18.13
C ALA A 128 4.43 1.21 17.70
N ASP A 129 4.63 2.26 16.91
CA ASP A 129 5.94 2.67 16.40
C ASP A 129 6.73 3.45 17.48
N VAL A 130 7.23 2.71 18.48
CA VAL A 130 8.03 3.21 19.62
C VAL A 130 9.46 2.66 19.57
N ALA A 131 10.36 3.18 20.41
CA ALA A 131 11.79 2.86 20.32
C ALA A 131 12.21 1.60 21.08
N THR A 132 11.42 1.16 22.07
CA THR A 132 11.77 0.05 22.95
C THR A 132 10.67 -1.00 23.07
N ALA A 133 11.08 -2.26 23.22
CA ALA A 133 10.22 -3.40 23.49
C ALA A 133 9.39 -3.17 24.76
N LYS A 134 10.02 -2.62 25.81
CA LYS A 134 9.33 -2.26 27.06
C LYS A 134 8.17 -1.29 26.81
N GLU A 135 8.43 -0.19 26.12
CA GLU A 135 7.41 0.83 25.81
C GLU A 135 6.29 0.23 24.95
N LEU A 136 6.62 -0.64 23.98
CA LEU A 136 5.64 -1.29 23.12
C LEU A 136 4.70 -2.18 23.96
N LEU A 137 5.24 -3.00 24.86
CA LEU A 137 4.45 -3.86 25.74
C LEU A 137 3.54 -3.02 26.67
N GLU A 138 4.04 -1.91 27.21
CA GLU A 138 3.23 -0.98 28.01
C GLU A 138 2.09 -0.34 27.22
N ILE A 139 2.36 0.10 25.98
CA ILE A 139 1.32 0.63 25.09
C ILE A 139 0.30 -0.46 24.77
N ALA A 140 0.75 -1.66 24.42
CA ALA A 140 -0.11 -2.80 24.09
C ALA A 140 -1.07 -3.14 25.24
N ASP A 141 -0.60 -3.17 26.49
CA ASP A 141 -1.46 -3.45 27.66
C ASP A 141 -2.46 -2.31 27.92
N LYS A 142 -2.06 -1.05 27.70
CA LYS A 142 -2.92 0.14 27.87
C LYS A 142 -4.03 0.24 26.82
N VAL A 143 -3.69 0.05 25.53
CA VAL A 143 -4.65 0.20 24.42
C VAL A 143 -5.38 -1.10 24.09
N GLY A 144 -4.91 -2.24 24.61
CA GLY A 144 -5.43 -3.58 24.36
C GLY A 144 -6.96 -3.68 24.39
N PRO A 145 -7.67 -3.14 25.41
CA PRO A 145 -9.13 -3.19 25.47
C PRO A 145 -9.84 -2.53 24.29
N GLU A 146 -9.22 -1.54 23.64
CA GLU A 146 -9.86 -0.69 22.63
C GLU A 146 -9.58 -1.13 21.18
N ILE A 147 -8.67 -2.08 20.95
CA ILE A 147 -8.17 -2.43 19.59
C ILE A 147 -8.57 -3.84 19.15
N CYS A 148 -8.70 -4.06 17.84
CA CYS A 148 -8.80 -5.41 17.26
C CYS A 148 -7.43 -5.96 16.83
N LEU A 149 -6.48 -5.06 16.55
CA LEU A 149 -5.20 -5.40 15.94
C LEU A 149 -4.10 -4.48 16.48
N LEU A 150 -2.98 -5.03 16.88
CA LEU A 150 -1.78 -4.25 17.22
C LEU A 150 -0.76 -4.41 16.10
N LYS A 151 -0.35 -3.31 15.48
CA LYS A 151 0.67 -3.28 14.45
C LYS A 151 2.02 -2.93 15.04
N THR A 152 3.04 -3.74 14.74
CA THR A 152 4.42 -3.57 15.22
C THR A 152 5.39 -3.30 14.07
N HIS A 153 6.55 -2.74 14.42
CA HIS A 153 7.79 -2.81 13.63
C HIS A 153 8.86 -3.26 14.62
N VAL A 154 9.19 -4.55 14.67
CA VAL A 154 10.15 -5.04 15.67
C VAL A 154 11.60 -4.67 15.35
N ASP A 155 11.87 -4.34 14.09
CA ASP A 155 13.19 -3.97 13.57
C ASP A 155 13.64 -2.56 13.95
N ILE A 156 12.76 -1.73 14.52
CA ILE A 156 13.11 -0.42 15.10
C ILE A 156 13.35 -0.47 16.61
N LEU A 157 13.12 -1.61 17.27
CA LEU A 157 13.26 -1.73 18.72
C LEU A 157 14.72 -1.91 19.11
N SER A 158 15.24 -1.01 19.94
CA SER A 158 16.64 -1.03 20.37
C SER A 158 17.01 -2.18 21.32
N ASP A 159 16.01 -2.80 21.94
CA ASP A 159 16.13 -3.77 23.03
C ASP A 159 15.25 -5.02 22.78
N PHE A 160 15.03 -5.40 21.51
CA PHE A 160 14.33 -6.64 21.17
C PHE A 160 15.03 -7.86 21.77
N THR A 161 14.26 -8.77 22.36
CA THR A 161 14.75 -10.06 22.85
C THR A 161 13.92 -11.22 22.28
N PRO A 162 14.45 -12.45 22.26
CA PRO A 162 13.69 -13.63 21.80
C PRO A 162 12.36 -13.85 22.55
N GLU A 163 12.25 -13.39 23.79
CA GLU A 163 11.05 -13.52 24.64
C GLU A 163 9.96 -12.50 24.29
N PHE A 164 10.28 -11.41 23.59
CA PHE A 164 9.35 -10.35 23.24
C PHE A 164 8.06 -10.87 22.62
N GLY A 165 8.18 -11.77 21.62
CA GLY A 165 7.03 -12.34 20.93
C GLY A 165 6.07 -13.03 21.90
N SER A 166 6.60 -13.80 22.86
CA SER A 166 5.79 -14.50 23.87
C SER A 166 5.12 -13.54 24.87
N GLN A 167 5.82 -12.47 25.27
CA GLN A 167 5.28 -11.45 26.17
C GLN A 167 4.15 -10.69 25.50
N LEU A 168 4.33 -10.29 24.24
CA LEU A 168 3.29 -9.58 23.48
C LEU A 168 2.08 -10.49 23.24
N ARG A 169 2.28 -11.78 23.00
CA ARG A 169 1.19 -12.77 22.90
C ARG A 169 0.36 -12.86 24.17
N GLN A 170 0.98 -12.87 25.35
CA GLN A 170 0.23 -12.88 26.61
C GLN A 170 -0.70 -11.66 26.74
N ILE A 171 -0.25 -10.48 26.30
CA ILE A 171 -1.05 -9.26 26.29
C ILE A 171 -2.19 -9.36 25.25
N ALA A 172 -1.88 -9.87 24.05
CA ALA A 172 -2.85 -10.09 22.98
C ALA A 172 -3.97 -11.05 23.39
N ASP A 173 -3.61 -12.15 24.07
CA ASP A 173 -4.56 -13.14 24.59
C ASP A 173 -5.39 -12.53 25.75
N LYS A 174 -4.76 -11.81 26.67
CA LYS A 174 -5.42 -11.10 27.79
C LYS A 174 -6.49 -10.12 27.31
N HIS A 175 -6.18 -9.33 26.28
CA HIS A 175 -7.06 -8.25 25.82
C HIS A 175 -7.83 -8.59 24.54
N ASN A 176 -7.70 -9.81 24.02
CA ASN A 176 -8.41 -10.29 22.84
C ASN A 176 -8.16 -9.40 21.60
N PHE A 177 -6.92 -9.31 21.14
CA PHE A 177 -6.55 -8.67 19.86
C PHE A 177 -5.54 -9.54 19.09
N LEU A 178 -5.38 -9.31 17.78
CA LEU A 178 -4.36 -9.99 16.96
C LEU A 178 -3.09 -9.13 16.84
N ILE A 179 -1.95 -9.78 16.54
CA ILE A 179 -0.68 -9.10 16.31
C ILE A 179 -0.37 -9.07 14.80
N PHE A 180 -0.04 -7.89 14.29
CA PHE A 180 0.37 -7.65 12.91
C PHE A 180 1.80 -7.08 12.86
N GLU A 181 2.74 -7.85 12.35
CA GLU A 181 4.08 -7.33 12.07
C GLU A 181 4.14 -6.70 10.67
N ASP A 182 4.34 -5.38 10.63
CA ASP A 182 4.32 -4.54 9.43
C ASP A 182 5.65 -4.55 8.66
N ARG A 183 6.17 -5.76 8.44
CA ARG A 183 7.51 -5.99 7.88
C ARG A 183 7.65 -5.56 6.42
N LYS A 184 6.54 -5.51 5.67
CA LYS A 184 6.47 -5.21 4.24
C LYS A 184 7.46 -6.03 3.43
N PHE A 185 7.33 -7.36 3.49
CA PHE A 185 8.17 -8.26 2.69
C PHE A 185 8.14 -7.87 1.20
N ALA A 186 9.29 -7.82 0.54
CA ALA A 186 9.42 -7.33 -0.83
C ALA A 186 10.57 -8.00 -1.61
N ASP A 187 10.84 -9.28 -1.31
CA ASP A 187 11.89 -10.07 -1.94
C ASP A 187 11.27 -11.30 -2.66
N ILE A 188 12.09 -12.14 -3.28
CA ILE A 188 11.66 -13.39 -3.89
C ILE A 188 11.24 -14.41 -2.82
N GLY A 189 10.38 -15.36 -3.21
CA GLY A 189 9.76 -16.35 -2.32
C GLY A 189 10.73 -17.04 -1.36
N ASN A 190 11.85 -17.57 -1.85
CA ASN A 190 12.83 -18.26 -1.01
C ASN A 190 13.40 -17.37 0.10
N THR A 191 13.75 -16.13 -0.22
CA THR A 191 14.34 -15.18 0.73
C THR A 191 13.32 -14.79 1.80
N VAL A 192 12.09 -14.46 1.41
CA VAL A 192 11.06 -14.05 2.38
C VAL A 192 10.66 -15.19 3.32
N THR A 193 10.70 -16.45 2.87
CA THR A 193 10.49 -17.62 3.74
C THR A 193 11.50 -17.64 4.88
N MET A 194 12.79 -17.47 4.57
CA MET A 194 13.86 -17.46 5.57
C MET A 194 13.77 -16.24 6.50
N GLN A 195 13.43 -15.06 5.96
CA GLN A 195 13.23 -13.85 6.76
C GLN A 195 12.04 -13.96 7.72
N TYR A 196 10.98 -14.66 7.30
CA TYR A 196 9.75 -14.81 8.08
C TYR A 196 9.87 -15.88 9.18
N GLU A 197 10.44 -17.04 8.87
CA GLU A 197 10.59 -18.17 9.81
C GLU A 197 11.81 -18.01 10.73
N GLY A 198 12.90 -17.44 10.23
CA GLY A 198 14.20 -17.41 10.90
C GLY A 198 14.63 -16.03 11.39
N GLY A 199 15.95 -15.84 11.39
CA GLY A 199 16.58 -14.62 11.89
C GLY A 199 16.38 -14.38 13.39
N ILE A 200 16.72 -13.18 13.83
CA ILE A 200 16.55 -12.76 15.23
C ILE A 200 15.07 -12.64 15.59
N PHE A 201 14.25 -12.13 14.67
CA PHE A 201 12.87 -11.75 14.95
C PHE A 201 11.88 -12.93 14.96
N ARG A 202 12.15 -14.00 14.21
CA ARG A 202 11.31 -15.20 14.11
C ARG A 202 9.82 -14.86 14.01
N ILE A 203 9.49 -13.94 13.10
CA ILE A 203 8.18 -13.24 13.03
C ILE A 203 7.02 -14.25 12.99
N LEU A 204 7.19 -15.35 12.24
CA LEU A 204 6.22 -16.44 12.10
C LEU A 204 5.77 -17.04 13.46
N ASP A 205 6.61 -17.00 14.48
CA ASP A 205 6.35 -17.64 15.77
C ASP A 205 5.32 -16.87 16.60
N TRP A 206 5.16 -15.56 16.41
CA TRP A 206 4.31 -14.72 17.27
C TRP A 206 3.32 -13.83 16.50
N ALA A 207 3.65 -13.33 15.30
CA ALA A 207 2.73 -12.48 14.54
C ALA A 207 1.59 -13.32 13.94
N ASP A 208 0.33 -12.90 14.16
CA ASP A 208 -0.83 -13.53 13.52
C ASP A 208 -0.93 -13.16 12.05
N ILE A 209 -0.56 -11.91 11.74
CA ILE A 209 -0.66 -11.30 10.43
C ILE A 209 0.68 -10.66 10.08
N THR A 210 1.06 -10.74 8.80
CA THR A 210 2.12 -9.90 8.23
C THR A 210 1.67 -9.29 6.90
N ASN A 211 2.53 -8.54 6.23
CA ASN A 211 2.22 -7.96 4.93
C ASN A 211 3.36 -8.07 3.91
N ALA A 212 3.00 -7.99 2.64
CA ALA A 212 3.93 -8.09 1.53
C ALA A 212 3.58 -7.15 0.38
N HIS A 213 4.61 -6.55 -0.22
CA HIS A 213 4.52 -5.92 -1.53
C HIS A 213 4.42 -7.00 -2.61
N ILE A 214 3.71 -6.69 -3.70
CA ILE A 214 3.61 -7.60 -4.85
C ILE A 214 4.69 -7.37 -5.91
N ILE A 215 5.68 -6.53 -5.63
CA ILE A 215 6.68 -6.07 -6.62
C ILE A 215 7.54 -7.22 -7.18
N SER A 216 7.75 -8.27 -6.39
CA SER A 216 8.49 -9.48 -6.80
C SER A 216 7.59 -10.55 -7.46
N GLY A 217 6.32 -10.25 -7.72
CA GLY A 217 5.34 -11.18 -8.28
C GLY A 217 4.76 -12.17 -7.25
N PRO A 218 3.88 -13.09 -7.67
CA PRO A 218 3.10 -13.95 -6.75
C PRO A 218 3.96 -14.92 -5.93
N GLY A 219 5.19 -15.25 -6.38
CA GLY A 219 6.07 -16.18 -5.66
C GLY A 219 6.44 -15.73 -4.24
N ILE A 220 6.31 -14.44 -3.92
CA ILE A 220 6.45 -13.94 -2.54
C ILE A 220 5.35 -14.50 -1.62
N VAL A 221 4.12 -14.60 -2.14
CA VAL A 221 2.97 -15.14 -1.40
C VAL A 221 3.19 -16.64 -1.16
N ASP A 222 3.66 -17.37 -2.17
CA ASP A 222 3.98 -18.80 -2.03
C ASP A 222 5.06 -19.05 -0.98
N GLY A 223 6.11 -18.24 -0.95
CA GLY A 223 7.17 -18.33 0.06
C GLY A 223 6.65 -18.14 1.48
N LEU A 224 5.90 -17.05 1.72
CA LEU A 224 5.32 -16.78 3.04
C LEU A 224 4.28 -17.84 3.43
N LYS A 225 3.45 -18.29 2.47
CA LYS A 225 2.40 -19.31 2.65
C LYS A 225 2.99 -20.66 3.05
N LEU A 226 4.14 -21.03 2.49
CA LEU A 226 4.81 -22.31 2.73
C LEU A 226 4.96 -22.64 4.21
N LYS A 227 5.21 -21.62 5.05
CA LYS A 227 5.37 -21.77 6.50
C LYS A 227 4.22 -21.15 7.30
N GLY A 228 3.59 -20.09 6.78
CA GLY A 228 2.53 -19.36 7.46
C GLY A 228 1.20 -20.11 7.53
N LEU A 229 0.81 -20.82 6.47
CA LEU A 229 -0.53 -21.39 6.36
C LEU A 229 -0.82 -22.46 7.42
N SER A 230 0.13 -23.38 7.64
CA SER A 230 -0.03 -24.46 8.63
C SER A 230 -0.07 -23.95 10.08
N LYS A 231 0.45 -22.74 10.34
CA LYS A 231 0.33 -22.04 11.63
C LYS A 231 -0.91 -21.12 11.70
N GLY A 232 -1.79 -21.15 10.70
CA GLY A 232 -3.00 -20.34 10.66
C GLY A 232 -2.76 -18.85 10.51
N ARG A 233 -1.61 -18.43 9.96
CA ARG A 233 -1.26 -17.01 9.77
C ARG A 233 -1.98 -16.41 8.57
N GLY A 234 -2.15 -15.09 8.59
CA GLY A 234 -2.72 -14.31 7.50
C GLY A 234 -1.72 -13.36 6.85
N LEU A 235 -1.95 -13.04 5.58
CA LEU A 235 -1.16 -12.07 4.82
C LEU A 235 -2.02 -10.92 4.30
N LEU A 236 -1.57 -9.67 4.51
CA LEU A 236 -2.12 -8.49 3.85
C LEU A 236 -1.23 -8.08 2.67
N LEU A 237 -1.79 -7.86 1.49
CA LEU A 237 -1.03 -7.31 0.36
C LEU A 237 -1.06 -5.79 0.35
N LEU A 238 0.07 -5.14 0.09
CA LEU A 238 0.10 -3.69 -0.10
C LEU A 238 -0.44 -3.35 -1.49
N ALA A 239 -1.73 -3.02 -1.59
CA ALA A 239 -2.41 -2.68 -2.84
C ALA A 239 -2.37 -1.18 -3.13
N GLU A 240 -2.39 -0.35 -2.09
CA GLU A 240 -2.21 1.11 -2.16
C GLU A 240 -1.35 1.57 -0.97
N MET A 241 -0.75 2.77 -1.08
CA MET A 241 0.01 3.39 0.00
C MET A 241 -0.45 4.83 0.24
N SER A 242 -0.37 5.30 1.49
CA SER A 242 -0.79 6.65 1.89
C SER A 242 0.31 7.71 1.71
N SER A 243 1.50 7.32 1.25
CA SER A 243 2.61 8.23 1.00
C SER A 243 2.47 8.95 -0.34
N LYS A 244 2.85 10.23 -0.36
CA LYS A 244 2.86 11.04 -1.59
C LYS A 244 3.81 10.46 -2.64
N GLY A 245 3.33 10.30 -3.88
CA GLY A 245 4.14 9.85 -5.02
C GLY A 245 4.40 8.35 -5.10
N ASN A 246 3.66 7.54 -4.33
CA ASN A 246 3.77 6.09 -4.40
C ASN A 246 3.35 5.54 -5.78
N LEU A 247 3.85 4.34 -6.11
CA LEU A 247 3.57 3.67 -7.39
C LEU A 247 2.47 2.60 -7.26
N ALA A 248 1.90 2.41 -6.08
CA ALA A 248 0.87 1.41 -5.80
C ALA A 248 -0.51 1.94 -6.21
N GLN A 249 -0.73 2.05 -7.52
CA GLN A 249 -1.93 2.63 -8.12
C GLN A 249 -2.30 1.89 -9.42
N GLY A 250 -3.57 1.98 -9.83
CA GLY A 250 -4.05 1.47 -11.12
C GLY A 250 -3.75 -0.02 -11.31
N ASP A 251 -3.03 -0.36 -12.38
CA ASP A 251 -2.67 -1.74 -12.75
C ASP A 251 -1.92 -2.49 -11.63
N TYR A 252 -1.13 -1.78 -10.81
CA TYR A 252 -0.46 -2.38 -9.66
C TYR A 252 -1.48 -2.88 -8.63
N THR A 253 -2.45 -2.04 -8.28
CA THR A 253 -3.53 -2.38 -7.35
C THR A 253 -4.38 -3.53 -7.90
N GLU A 254 -4.68 -3.52 -9.21
CA GLU A 254 -5.42 -4.60 -9.87
C GLU A 254 -4.65 -5.94 -9.80
N ALA A 255 -3.34 -5.91 -10.03
CA ALA A 255 -2.49 -7.10 -9.89
C ALA A 255 -2.49 -7.63 -8.45
N ALA A 256 -2.47 -6.75 -7.44
CA ALA A 256 -2.53 -7.17 -6.05
C ALA A 256 -3.84 -7.89 -5.72
N VAL A 257 -4.97 -7.40 -6.25
CA VAL A 257 -6.28 -8.02 -6.08
C VAL A 257 -6.34 -9.40 -6.73
N LYS A 258 -5.84 -9.54 -7.97
CA LYS A 258 -5.78 -10.84 -8.66
C LYS A 258 -4.95 -11.87 -7.89
N ILE A 259 -3.81 -11.45 -7.34
CA ILE A 259 -2.96 -12.33 -6.51
C ILE A 259 -3.71 -12.72 -5.23
N ALA A 260 -4.38 -11.78 -4.56
CA ALA A 260 -5.15 -12.10 -3.36
C ALA A 260 -6.26 -13.15 -3.64
N GLU A 261 -7.01 -12.99 -4.72
CA GLU A 261 -8.06 -13.93 -5.12
C GLU A 261 -7.53 -15.36 -5.35
N GLN A 262 -6.38 -15.47 -6.04
CA GLN A 262 -5.71 -16.74 -6.32
C GLN A 262 -5.14 -17.43 -5.06
N HIS A 263 -4.87 -16.66 -4.00
CA HIS A 263 -4.28 -17.13 -2.75
C HIS A 263 -5.18 -16.87 -1.52
N SER A 264 -6.51 -16.88 -1.71
CA SER A 264 -7.51 -16.51 -0.68
C SER A 264 -7.59 -17.42 0.56
N ASP A 265 -6.84 -18.52 0.60
CA ASP A 265 -6.65 -19.35 1.79
C ASP A 265 -5.58 -18.79 2.74
N PHE A 266 -4.68 -17.94 2.25
CA PHE A 266 -3.58 -17.34 3.01
C PHE A 266 -3.61 -15.81 3.01
N VAL A 267 -3.91 -15.19 1.87
CA VAL A 267 -4.12 -13.74 1.76
C VAL A 267 -5.49 -13.40 2.35
N ILE A 268 -5.49 -12.57 3.38
CA ILE A 268 -6.71 -12.18 4.11
C ILE A 268 -7.21 -10.79 3.73
N GLY A 269 -6.47 -10.04 2.91
CA GLY A 269 -6.87 -8.70 2.50
C GLY A 269 -5.71 -7.80 2.12
N PHE A 270 -5.89 -6.50 2.35
CA PHE A 270 -5.03 -5.46 1.79
C PHE A 270 -4.69 -4.35 2.79
N ILE A 271 -3.47 -3.83 2.67
CA ILE A 271 -3.21 -2.43 2.98
C ILE A 271 -3.69 -1.59 1.79
N SER A 272 -4.67 -0.73 2.03
CA SER A 272 -5.35 0.07 1.00
C SER A 272 -5.80 1.44 1.54
N VAL A 273 -6.09 2.39 0.66
CA VAL A 273 -6.45 3.78 1.01
C VAL A 273 -7.87 4.14 0.58
N ASN A 274 -8.31 3.71 -0.61
CA ASN A 274 -9.67 3.96 -1.10
C ASN A 274 -10.28 2.76 -1.84
N PRO A 275 -10.59 1.66 -1.13
CA PRO A 275 -11.25 0.48 -1.70
C PRO A 275 -12.54 0.77 -2.48
N ALA A 276 -13.33 1.75 -2.05
CA ALA A 276 -14.57 2.13 -2.72
C ALA A 276 -14.35 2.70 -4.14
N SER A 277 -13.14 3.19 -4.44
CA SER A 277 -12.79 3.69 -5.77
C SER A 277 -12.33 2.61 -6.75
N TRP A 278 -12.16 1.36 -6.29
CA TRP A 278 -11.66 0.28 -7.13
C TRP A 278 -12.70 -0.14 -8.16
N LYS A 279 -12.34 -0.08 -9.45
CA LYS A 279 -13.26 -0.24 -10.59
C LYS A 279 -13.94 -1.61 -10.66
N TRP A 280 -13.30 -2.63 -10.11
CA TRP A 280 -13.79 -4.01 -10.04
C TRP A 280 -14.73 -4.24 -8.85
N GLY A 281 -15.02 -3.19 -8.06
CA GLY A 281 -15.83 -3.26 -6.85
C GLY A 281 -15.09 -3.95 -5.70
N PRO A 282 -15.63 -3.93 -4.48
CA PRO A 282 -15.09 -4.72 -3.38
C PRO A 282 -15.05 -6.19 -3.82
N SER A 283 -13.84 -6.74 -3.82
CA SER A 283 -13.56 -8.16 -4.00
C SER A 283 -14.21 -8.96 -2.87
N ASP A 284 -14.21 -10.29 -3.01
CA ASP A 284 -14.70 -11.28 -2.03
C ASP A 284 -14.85 -10.69 -0.60
N PRO A 285 -16.06 -10.71 0.00
CA PRO A 285 -16.32 -10.08 1.29
C PRO A 285 -15.46 -10.66 2.43
N SER A 286 -14.74 -11.75 2.22
CA SER A 286 -13.73 -12.24 3.18
C SER A 286 -12.45 -11.38 3.24
N PHE A 287 -12.15 -10.56 2.23
CA PHE A 287 -10.95 -9.71 2.24
C PHE A 287 -11.13 -8.49 3.14
N ILE A 288 -10.13 -8.26 4.00
CA ILE A 288 -10.07 -7.15 4.95
C ILE A 288 -9.31 -5.98 4.33
N HIS A 289 -9.86 -4.77 4.44
CA HIS A 289 -9.17 -3.54 4.07
C HIS A 289 -8.66 -2.81 5.31
N ALA A 290 -7.35 -2.67 5.45
CA ALA A 290 -6.75 -1.92 6.55
C ALA A 290 -6.03 -0.67 6.00
N THR A 291 -6.38 0.50 6.53
CA THR A 291 -5.94 1.79 6.00
C THR A 291 -5.09 2.56 7.00
N PRO A 292 -3.79 2.80 6.71
CA PRO A 292 -2.95 3.70 7.47
C PRO A 292 -3.16 5.15 7.06
N GLY A 293 -2.55 6.07 7.81
CA GLY A 293 -2.69 7.50 7.55
C GLY A 293 -4.03 8.04 8.04
N VAL A 294 -4.39 7.71 9.28
CA VAL A 294 -5.64 8.15 9.91
C VAL A 294 -5.33 9.06 11.11
N GLN A 295 -6.04 10.18 11.21
CA GLN A 295 -6.03 11.11 12.34
C GLN A 295 -7.44 11.67 12.55
N MET A 296 -7.74 12.21 13.75
CA MET A 296 -9.01 12.87 14.03
C MET A 296 -9.29 14.08 13.13
N VAL A 297 -8.24 14.70 12.60
CA VAL A 297 -8.31 15.86 11.71
C VAL A 297 -7.49 15.56 10.45
N SER A 298 -7.95 16.03 9.29
CA SER A 298 -7.19 15.93 8.05
C SER A 298 -5.88 16.73 8.12
N GLY A 299 -4.83 16.25 7.43
CA GLY A 299 -3.50 16.89 7.47
C GLY A 299 -2.40 16.01 6.88
N GLY A 300 -1.15 16.26 7.26
CA GLY A 300 0.00 15.44 6.88
C GLY A 300 1.24 15.71 7.74
N ASP A 301 2.34 14.99 7.51
CA ASP A 301 3.63 15.24 8.18
C ASP A 301 4.71 15.77 7.21
N SER A 302 5.88 16.09 7.76
CA SER A 302 7.02 16.61 6.99
C SER A 302 7.72 15.58 6.10
N LEU A 303 7.37 14.29 6.21
CA LEU A 303 7.98 13.18 5.48
C LEU A 303 7.01 12.53 4.47
N GLY A 304 5.91 13.21 4.14
CA GLY A 304 5.01 12.84 3.05
C GLY A 304 3.83 11.96 3.44
N GLN A 305 3.56 11.77 4.74
CA GLN A 305 2.33 11.13 5.22
C GLN A 305 1.11 12.03 5.01
N GLN A 306 0.00 11.46 4.54
CA GLN A 306 -1.30 12.12 4.47
C GLN A 306 -2.28 11.51 5.47
N TYR A 307 -3.14 12.34 6.07
CA TYR A 307 -4.11 11.94 7.09
C TYR A 307 -5.57 12.17 6.64
N ASN A 308 -6.41 11.16 6.89
CA ASN A 308 -7.85 11.18 6.68
C ASN A 308 -8.57 10.88 7.99
N THR A 309 -9.84 11.29 8.10
CA THR A 309 -10.65 11.04 9.30
C THR A 309 -11.13 9.59 9.37
N PRO A 310 -11.41 9.04 10.57
CA PRO A 310 -11.99 7.70 10.72
C PRO A 310 -13.27 7.51 9.91
N TYR A 311 -14.17 8.50 9.93
CA TYR A 311 -15.41 8.45 9.18
C TYR A 311 -15.17 8.32 7.69
N SER A 312 -14.29 9.14 7.12
CA SER A 312 -14.03 9.09 5.68
C SER A 312 -13.38 7.78 5.25
N VAL A 313 -12.46 7.25 6.06
CA VAL A 313 -11.77 5.99 5.75
C VAL A 313 -12.73 4.80 5.77
N ILE A 314 -13.59 4.71 6.78
CA ILE A 314 -14.52 3.59 6.93
C ILE A 314 -15.76 3.77 6.05
N ASN A 315 -16.46 4.89 6.16
CA ASN A 315 -17.74 5.10 5.48
C ASN A 315 -17.54 5.42 3.99
N ASP A 316 -16.87 6.54 3.68
CA ASP A 316 -16.78 7.03 2.30
C ASP A 316 -15.90 6.14 1.41
N ARG A 317 -14.81 5.62 1.99
CA ARG A 317 -13.77 4.89 1.24
C ARG A 317 -13.89 3.37 1.32
N GLY A 318 -14.82 2.85 2.10
CA GLY A 318 -15.10 1.42 2.15
C GLY A 318 -14.03 0.58 2.87
N SER A 319 -13.15 1.19 3.67
CA SER A 319 -12.15 0.43 4.44
C SER A 319 -12.79 -0.28 5.64
N ASP A 320 -12.12 -1.29 6.18
CA ASP A 320 -12.57 -2.04 7.35
C ASP A 320 -11.90 -1.60 8.63
N ILE A 321 -10.60 -1.35 8.60
CA ILE A 321 -9.78 -1.09 9.78
C ILE A 321 -9.03 0.23 9.59
N ILE A 322 -9.09 1.10 10.59
CA ILE A 322 -8.22 2.28 10.67
C ILE A 322 -6.92 1.90 11.38
N ILE A 323 -5.77 2.24 10.77
CA ILE A 323 -4.45 2.06 11.40
C ILE A 323 -3.94 3.43 11.87
N VAL A 324 -3.85 3.61 13.19
CA VAL A 324 -3.51 4.88 13.84
C VAL A 324 -2.22 4.73 14.65
N GLY A 325 -1.21 5.54 14.35
CA GLY A 325 0.07 5.56 15.08
C GLY A 325 0.18 6.75 16.02
N ARG A 326 0.95 7.76 15.59
CA ARG A 326 1.26 8.99 16.35
C ARG A 326 0.05 9.67 17.03
N GLY A 327 -1.14 9.57 16.44
CA GLY A 327 -2.36 10.13 17.01
C GLY A 327 -2.73 9.53 18.37
N ILE A 328 -2.29 8.31 18.67
CA ILE A 328 -2.54 7.61 19.93
C ILE A 328 -1.27 7.53 20.77
N ILE A 329 -0.15 7.06 20.20
CA ILE A 329 1.06 6.76 20.99
C ILE A 329 1.74 8.02 21.55
N LYS A 330 1.48 9.20 20.98
CA LYS A 330 2.01 10.49 21.49
C LYS A 330 1.00 11.28 22.31
N ALA A 331 -0.21 10.75 22.51
CA ALA A 331 -1.21 11.41 23.33
C ALA A 331 -0.85 11.32 24.82
N SER A 332 -1.29 12.31 25.61
CA SER A 332 -1.11 12.30 27.06
C SER A 332 -1.79 11.10 27.73
N ASN A 333 -2.92 10.66 27.18
CA ASN A 333 -3.62 9.45 27.58
C ASN A 333 -3.90 8.56 26.35
N PRO A 334 -2.99 7.63 26.02
CA PRO A 334 -3.15 6.74 24.87
C PRO A 334 -4.41 5.86 24.93
N ALA A 335 -4.82 5.42 26.12
CA ALA A 335 -6.00 4.56 26.28
C ALA A 335 -7.29 5.33 25.95
N GLU A 336 -7.45 6.54 26.50
CA GLU A 336 -8.63 7.37 26.19
C GLU A 336 -8.65 7.79 24.71
N THR A 337 -7.49 8.16 24.16
CA THR A 337 -7.41 8.54 22.74
C THR A 337 -7.74 7.35 21.83
N ALA A 338 -7.27 6.14 22.17
CA ALA A 338 -7.64 4.91 21.45
C ALA A 338 -9.16 4.63 21.52
N ARG A 339 -9.77 4.85 22.69
CA ARG A 339 -11.23 4.76 22.86
C ARG A 339 -11.96 5.70 21.92
N GLU A 340 -11.54 6.96 21.81
CA GLU A 340 -12.14 7.93 20.88
C GLU A 340 -12.06 7.47 19.42
N TYR A 341 -10.89 6.99 18.97
CA TYR A 341 -10.73 6.44 17.61
C TYR A 341 -11.61 5.22 17.39
N ARG A 342 -11.71 4.32 18.39
CA ARG A 342 -12.59 3.15 18.33
C ARG A 342 -14.04 3.56 18.13
N VAL A 343 -14.54 4.51 18.94
CA VAL A 343 -15.93 4.99 18.83
C VAL A 343 -16.18 5.55 17.43
N GLN A 344 -15.33 6.44 16.93
CA GLN A 344 -15.53 7.03 15.61
C GLN A 344 -15.46 6.00 14.47
N GLY A 345 -14.49 5.07 14.52
CA GLY A 345 -14.37 4.00 13.53
C GLY A 345 -15.59 3.08 13.52
N TRP A 346 -16.12 2.74 14.71
CA TRP A 346 -17.27 1.85 14.83
C TRP A 346 -18.59 2.53 14.43
N GLU A 347 -18.80 3.79 14.80
CA GLU A 347 -19.98 4.56 14.35
C GLU A 347 -19.99 4.71 12.82
N ALA A 348 -18.83 4.99 12.22
CA ALA A 348 -18.69 5.06 10.76
C ALA A 348 -18.99 3.72 10.07
N TYR A 349 -18.58 2.61 10.69
CA TYR A 349 -18.92 1.26 10.23
C TYR A 349 -20.43 1.02 10.29
N LYS A 350 -21.09 1.30 11.42
CA LYS A 350 -22.55 1.15 11.55
C LYS A 350 -23.30 1.96 10.50
N ALA A 351 -22.88 3.20 10.27
CA ALA A 351 -23.46 4.06 9.23
C ALA A 351 -23.25 3.54 7.81
N SER A 352 -22.22 2.70 7.57
CA SER A 352 -21.98 2.08 6.26
C SER A 352 -22.74 0.77 6.04
N CYS A 353 -23.31 0.20 7.10
CA CYS A 353 -24.15 -1.00 7.06
C CYS A 353 -25.64 -0.70 6.97
N SER A 354 -26.06 0.55 7.21
CA SER A 354 -27.44 1.03 7.10
C SER A 354 -27.75 1.60 5.71
#